data_AF-A0A6S6U5R1-F1
#
_entry.id   AF-A0A6S6U5R1-F1
#
_cell.length_a   1.000
_cell.length_b   1.000
_cell.length_c   1.000
_cell.angle_alpha   90.00
_cell.angle_beta   90.00
_cell.angle_gamma   90.00
#
_symmetry.space_group_name_H-M   'P 1'
#
loop_
_entity.id
_entity.type
_entity.pdbx_description
1 polymer ?
#
loop_
_entity_poly.entity_id
_entity_poly.type
_entity_poly.pdbx_seq_one_letter_code
_entity_poly.pdbx_strand_id
1 'polypeptide(L)'
;MTTVLMILMLPMGLYVYFWVEKKDQIAYQKVFDDYQQKIVNNQNLTDAQKIVKFEQMLEQNGYEVTEVTLKRVVAKRKILSMGLIMIGLGLYIVGLFVYLFYFYVLQKPHTVVFELN
;
A
#
# COMPACT_ATOMS: atom_id res chain seq x y z
N MET A 1 1.62 12.74 25.71
CA MET A 1 2.31 11.65 24.98
C MET A 1 1.66 11.32 23.65
N THR A 2 0.34 11.22 23.58
CA THR A 2 -0.44 10.96 22.34
C THR A 2 -0.14 11.94 21.20
N THR A 3 0.02 13.23 21.48
CA THR A 3 0.32 14.25 20.45
C THR A 3 1.70 14.08 19.79
N VAL A 4 2.70 13.64 20.55
CA VAL A 4 4.05 13.37 20.04
C VAL A 4 4.02 12.16 19.11
N LEU A 5 3.31 11.10 19.51
CA LEU A 5 3.12 9.91 18.67
C LEU A 5 2.41 10.25 17.36
N MET A 6 1.40 11.12 17.40
CA MET A 6 0.65 11.57 16.22
C MET A 6 1.53 12.32 15.21
N ILE A 7 2.39 13.25 15.67
CA ILE A 7 3.32 13.98 14.79
C ILE A 7 4.35 13.02 14.17
N LEU A 8 4.79 12.01 14.93
CA LEU A 8 5.73 11.01 14.46
C LEU A 8 5.09 9.95 13.56
N MET A 9 3.77 9.91 13.38
CA MET A 9 3.11 8.94 12.49
C MET A 9 3.57 9.09 11.03
N LEU A 10 3.78 10.32 10.56
CA LEU A 10 4.25 10.56 9.20
C LEU A 10 5.67 10.00 8.96
N PRO A 11 6.71 10.37 9.73
CA PRO A 11 8.04 9.82 9.52
C PRO A 11 8.11 8.30 9.80
N MET A 12 7.38 7.80 10.80
CA MET A 12 7.28 6.35 11.03
C MET A 12 6.61 5.62 9.86
N GLY A 13 5.50 6.16 9.33
CA GLY A 13 4.80 5.59 8.19
C GLY A 13 5.66 5.57 6.92
N LEU A 14 6.43 6.64 6.67
CA LEU A 14 7.40 6.69 5.57
C LEU A 14 8.48 5.62 5.74
N TYR A 15 9.04 5.46 6.94
CA TYR A 15 10.02 4.42 7.22
C TYR A 15 9.45 3.02 6.97
N VAL A 16 8.28 2.71 7.55
CA VAL A 16 7.61 1.42 7.39
C VAL A 16 7.33 1.13 5.92
N TYR A 17 6.77 2.09 5.18
CA TYR A 17 6.45 1.90 3.77
C TYR A 17 7.69 1.66 2.90
N PHE A 18 8.70 2.54 2.99
CA PHE A 18 9.85 2.50 2.08
C PHE A 18 10.91 1.46 2.45
N TRP A 19 11.09 1.15 3.74
CA TRP A 19 12.15 0.23 4.20
C TRP A 19 11.64 -1.15 4.58
N VAL A 20 10.47 -1.26 5.21
CA VAL A 20 9.95 -2.54 5.68
C VAL A 20 9.09 -3.17 4.59
N GLU A 21 7.97 -2.55 4.23
CA GLU A 21 7.00 -3.13 3.29
C GLU A 21 7.60 -3.33 1.90
N LYS A 22 8.41 -2.38 1.41
CA LYS A 22 9.11 -2.53 0.12
C LYS A 22 10.10 -3.70 0.12
N LYS A 23 10.81 -3.92 1.22
CA LYS A 23 11.76 -5.04 1.34
C LYS A 23 11.02 -6.37 1.41
N ASP A 24 9.93 -6.42 2.17
CA ASP A 24 9.09 -7.61 2.30
C ASP A 24 8.42 -7.96 0.97
N GLN A 25 7.99 -6.95 0.20
CA GLN A 25 7.44 -7.16 -1.14
C GLN A 25 8.47 -7.80 -2.10
N ILE A 26 9.73 -7.34 -2.06
CA ILE A 26 10.81 -7.92 -2.88
C ILE A 26 11.09 -9.37 -2.44
N ALA A 27 11.19 -9.61 -1.13
CA ALA A 27 11.43 -10.95 -0.60
C ALA A 27 10.30 -11.91 -0.96
N TYR A 28 9.06 -11.43 -0.88
CA TYR A 28 7.87 -12.20 -1.23
C TYR A 28 7.84 -12.52 -2.73
N GLN A 29 8.08 -11.52 -3.61
CA GLN A 29 8.15 -11.74 -5.06
C GLN A 29 9.21 -12.79 -5.43
N LYS A 30 10.36 -12.77 -4.75
CA LYS A 30 11.42 -13.75 -4.98
C LYS A 30 10.95 -15.19 -4.75
N VAL A 31 10.06 -15.43 -3.78
CA VAL A 31 9.49 -16.77 -3.55
C VAL A 31 8.66 -17.24 -4.76
N PHE A 32 7.90 -16.34 -5.40
CA PHE A 32 7.16 -16.66 -6.62
C PHE A 32 8.11 -16.90 -7.80
N ASP A 33 9.13 -16.06 -7.96
CA ASP A 33 10.12 -16.19 -9.04
C ASP A 33 10.88 -17.52 -8.93
N ASP A 34 11.32 -17.89 -7.72
CA ASP A 34 12.00 -19.15 -7.43
C ASP A 34 11.07 -20.36 -7.69
N TYR A 35 9.77 -20.26 -7.32
CA TYR A 35 8.79 -21.30 -7.59
C TYR A 35 8.53 -21.44 -9.10
N GLN A 36 8.38 -20.32 -9.80
CA GLN A 36 8.20 -20.28 -11.25
C GLN A 36 9.37 -20.96 -11.96
N GLN A 37 10.61 -20.62 -11.58
CA GLN A 37 11.80 -21.22 -12.17
C GLN A 37 11.84 -22.75 -11.95
N LYS A 38 11.48 -23.22 -10.76
CA LYS A 38 11.41 -24.66 -10.45
C LYS A 38 10.38 -25.40 -11.30
N ILE A 39 9.20 -24.82 -11.50
CA ILE A 39 8.12 -25.45 -12.28
C ILE A 39 8.41 -25.41 -13.78
N VAL A 40 8.94 -24.29 -14.30
CA VAL A 40 9.28 -24.16 -15.73
C VAL A 40 10.37 -25.14 -16.13
N ASN A 41 11.41 -25.29 -15.31
CA ASN A 41 12.55 -26.18 -15.57
C ASN A 41 12.23 -27.67 -15.37
N ASN A 42 11.05 -28.00 -14.82
CA ASN A 42 10.65 -29.38 -14.63
C ASN A 42 10.19 -30.00 -15.97
N GLN A 43 11.01 -30.90 -16.51
CA GLN A 43 10.75 -31.60 -17.78
C GLN A 43 9.68 -32.69 -17.66
N ASN A 44 9.33 -33.11 -16.44
CA ASN A 44 8.34 -34.16 -16.20
C ASN A 44 6.90 -33.63 -16.21
N LEU A 45 6.71 -32.32 -16.32
CA LEU A 45 5.39 -31.68 -16.32
C LEU A 45 5.03 -31.16 -17.70
N THR A 46 3.81 -31.47 -18.13
CA THR A 46 3.22 -30.83 -19.32
C THR A 46 2.83 -29.39 -19.02
N ASP A 47 2.74 -28.54 -20.04
CA ASP A 47 2.40 -27.12 -19.86
C ASP A 47 1.07 -26.93 -19.12
N ALA A 48 0.06 -27.77 -19.40
CA ALA A 48 -1.20 -27.77 -18.68
C ALA A 48 -1.03 -28.07 -17.18
N GLN A 49 -0.17 -29.03 -16.82
CA GLN A 49 0.11 -29.34 -15.41
C GLN A 49 0.87 -28.21 -14.70
N LYS A 50 1.76 -27.50 -15.42
CA LYS A 50 2.46 -26.33 -14.89
C LYS A 50 1.48 -25.20 -14.54
N ILE A 51 0.50 -24.95 -15.42
CA ILE A 51 -0.57 -23.97 -15.17
C ILE A 51 -1.38 -24.32 -13.91
N VAL A 52 -1.82 -25.57 -13.77
CA VAL A 52 -2.54 -26.02 -12.56
C VAL A 52 -1.68 -25.85 -11.31
N LYS A 53 -0.37 -26.09 -11.39
CA LYS A 53 0.56 -25.87 -10.27
C LYS A 53 0.75 -24.40 -9.91
N PHE A 54 0.65 -23.48 -10.87
CA PHE A 54 0.66 -22.04 -10.60
C PHE A 54 -0.64 -21.57 -9.97
N GLU A 55 -1.78 -22.05 -10.46
CA GLU A 55 -3.09 -21.77 -9.90
C GLU A 55 -3.17 -22.20 -8.42
N GLN A 56 -2.82 -23.46 -8.14
CA GLN A 56 -2.80 -23.99 -6.76
C GLN A 56 -1.93 -23.16 -5.82
N MET A 57 -0.76 -22.71 -6.30
CA MET A 57 0.16 -21.93 -5.49
C MET A 57 -0.38 -20.52 -5.21
N LEU A 58 -1.05 -19.89 -6.17
CA LEU A 58 -1.69 -18.59 -5.99
C LEU A 58 -2.89 -18.68 -5.02
N GLU A 59 -3.74 -19.69 -5.17
CA GLU A 59 -4.86 -19.95 -4.27
C GLU A 59 -4.40 -20.22 -2.83
N GLN A 60 -3.36 -21.04 -2.65
CA GLN A 60 -2.77 -21.31 -1.33
C GLN A 60 -2.23 -20.05 -0.64
N ASN A 61 -1.80 -19.06 -1.42
CA ASN A 61 -1.32 -17.77 -0.93
C ASN A 61 -2.43 -16.71 -0.82
N GLY A 62 -3.70 -17.12 -0.95
CA GLY A 62 -4.88 -16.27 -0.79
C GLY A 62 -5.05 -15.24 -1.91
N TYR A 63 -4.53 -15.52 -3.10
CA TYR A 63 -4.84 -14.73 -4.29
C TYR A 63 -6.15 -15.22 -4.92
N GLU A 64 -6.95 -14.27 -5.38
CA GLU A 64 -8.16 -14.55 -6.17
C GLU A 64 -7.75 -14.72 -7.64
N VAL A 65 -7.94 -15.91 -8.18
CA VAL A 65 -7.62 -16.21 -9.59
C VAL A 65 -8.69 -15.58 -10.48
N THR A 66 -8.28 -14.66 -11.34
CA THR A 66 -9.18 -13.90 -12.20
C THR A 66 -9.21 -14.41 -13.64
N GLU A 67 -8.13 -15.03 -14.11
CA GLU A 67 -8.04 -15.55 -15.46
C GLU A 67 -7.06 -16.74 -15.51
N VAL A 68 -7.49 -17.84 -16.11
CA VAL A 68 -6.65 -19.01 -16.38
C VAL A 68 -6.73 -19.33 -17.88
N THR A 69 -5.58 -19.44 -18.52
CA THR A 69 -5.45 -19.89 -19.91
C THR A 69 -4.35 -20.95 -19.98
N LEU A 70 -4.24 -21.63 -21.13
CA LEU A 70 -3.18 -22.62 -21.36
C LEU A 70 -1.75 -22.07 -21.22
N LYS A 71 -1.56 -20.73 -21.21
CA LYS A 71 -0.23 -20.09 -21.19
C LYS A 71 -0.02 -19.12 -20.03
N ARG A 72 -1.07 -18.72 -19.31
CA ARG A 72 -0.97 -17.75 -18.21
C ARG A 72 -2.05 -17.98 -17.15
N VAL A 73 -1.67 -17.68 -15.90
CA VAL A 73 -2.58 -17.54 -14.76
C VAL A 73 -2.45 -16.11 -14.25
N VAL A 74 -3.57 -15.41 -14.07
CA VAL A 74 -3.62 -14.06 -13.52
C VAL A 74 -4.44 -14.10 -12.24
N ALA A 75 -3.82 -13.73 -11.12
CA ALA A 75 -4.48 -13.64 -9.84
C ALA A 75 -4.21 -12.29 -9.16
N LYS A 76 -5.12 -11.88 -8.28
CA LYS A 76 -5.08 -10.58 -7.61
C LYS A 76 -5.26 -10.76 -6.12
N ARG A 77 -4.55 -9.95 -5.33
CA ARG A 77 -4.74 -9.86 -3.88
C ARG A 77 -4.63 -8.41 -3.45
N LYS A 78 -5.58 -7.95 -2.63
CA LYS A 78 -5.49 -6.64 -1.98
C LYS A 78 -4.59 -6.79 -0.75
N ILE A 79 -3.54 -6.00 -0.70
CA ILE A 79 -2.62 -5.94 0.44
C ILE A 79 -2.86 -4.62 1.15
N LEU A 80 -3.17 -4.70 2.44
CA LEU A 80 -3.29 -3.52 3.29
C LEU A 80 -1.88 -3.06 3.68
N SER A 81 -1.53 -1.82 3.31
CA SER A 81 -0.26 -1.20 3.69
C SER A 81 -0.47 -0.38 4.96
N MET A 82 0.16 -0.81 6.05
CA MET A 82 0.14 -0.06 7.31
C MET A 82 0.96 1.22 7.17
N GLY A 83 2.04 1.19 6.39
CA GLY A 83 2.84 2.36 6.06
C GLY A 83 1.99 3.46 5.41
N LEU A 84 1.20 3.13 4.38
CA LEU A 84 0.33 4.09 3.70
C LEU A 84 -0.77 4.64 4.62
N ILE A 85 -1.34 3.81 5.50
CA ILE A 85 -2.32 4.28 6.50
C ILE A 85 -1.68 5.32 7.43
N MET A 86 -0.49 5.01 7.96
CA MET A 86 0.23 5.91 8.86
C MET A 86 0.63 7.22 8.16
N ILE A 87 1.05 7.16 6.90
CA ILE A 87 1.33 8.35 6.08
C ILE A 87 0.07 9.18 5.90
N GLY A 88 -1.07 8.56 5.56
CA GLY A 88 -2.34 9.26 5.39
C GLY A 88 -2.80 10.00 6.65
N LEU A 89 -2.74 9.33 7.80
CA LEU A 89 -3.05 9.94 9.10
C LEU A 89 -2.05 11.05 9.46
N GLY A 90 -0.77 10.83 9.22
CA GLY A 90 0.27 11.82 9.44
C GLY A 90 0.08 13.08 8.60
N LEU A 91 -0.24 12.94 7.32
CA LEU A 91 -0.53 14.07 6.42
C LEU A 91 -1.78 14.84 6.87
N TYR A 92 -2.81 14.14 7.33
CA TYR A 92 -4.01 14.77 7.88
C TYR A 92 -3.68 15.66 9.09
N ILE A 93 -2.87 15.16 10.03
CA ILE A 93 -2.44 15.91 11.21
C ILE A 93 -1.59 17.12 10.82
N VAL A 94 -0.61 16.93 9.95
CA VAL A 94 0.24 18.03 9.47
C VAL A 94 -0.59 19.08 8.73
N GLY A 95 -1.52 18.64 7.87
CA GLY A 95 -2.44 19.52 7.16
C GLY A 95 -3.31 20.36 8.09
N LEU A 96 -3.80 19.77 9.20
CA LEU A 96 -4.54 20.51 10.22
C LEU A 96 -3.69 21.63 10.84
N PHE A 97 -2.43 21.36 11.21
CA PHE A 97 -1.55 22.39 11.76
C PHE A 97 -1.25 23.50 10.75
N VAL A 98 -1.04 23.15 9.48
CA VAL A 98 -0.84 24.13 8.39
C VAL A 98 -2.09 24.99 8.22
N TYR A 99 -3.28 24.39 8.25
CA TYR A 99 -4.54 25.12 8.13
C TYR A 99 -4.77 26.06 9.31
N LEU A 100 -4.53 25.59 10.54
CA LEU A 100 -4.66 26.45 11.73
C LEU A 100 -3.70 27.62 11.68
N PHE A 101 -2.45 27.39 11.26
CA PHE A 101 -1.49 28.48 11.06
C PHE A 101 -2.00 29.49 10.03
N TYR A 102 -2.50 29.02 8.88
CA TYR A 102 -3.12 29.88 7.87
C TYR A 102 -4.30 30.68 8.45
N PHE A 103 -5.20 30.03 9.16
CA PHE A 103 -6.41 30.65 9.71
C PHE A 103 -6.10 31.75 10.73
N TYR A 104 -5.15 31.51 11.64
CA TYR A 104 -4.84 32.48 12.70
C TYR A 104 -3.89 33.60 12.27
N VAL A 105 -2.97 33.33 11.33
CA VAL A 105 -1.90 34.28 10.98
C VAL A 105 -2.17 35.00 9.67
N LEU A 106 -2.72 34.29 8.67
CA LEU A 106 -2.84 34.80 7.30
C LEU A 106 -4.27 35.21 6.96
N GLN A 107 -5.28 34.51 7.46
CA GLN A 107 -6.67 34.77 7.15
C GLN A 107 -7.17 36.01 7.91
N LYS A 108 -7.46 37.08 7.16
CA LYS A 108 -8.01 38.31 7.74
C LYS A 108 -9.45 38.07 8.22
N PRO A 109 -9.85 38.62 9.37
CA PRO A 109 -11.22 38.53 9.84
C PRO A 109 -12.16 39.26 8.89
N HIS A 110 -13.38 38.72 8.73
CA HIS A 110 -14.43 39.39 8.01
C HIS A 110 -15.04 40.48 8.89
N THR A 111 -14.85 41.74 8.51
CA THR A 111 -15.45 42.88 9.22
C THR A 111 -16.74 43.29 8.53
N VAL A 112 -17.82 43.36 9.28
CA VAL A 112 -19.11 43.90 8.83
C VAL A 112 -19.32 45.24 9.50
N VAL A 113 -19.61 46.28 8.71
CA VAL A 113 -19.90 47.64 9.20
C VAL A 113 -21.31 48.00 8.74
N PHE A 114 -22.13 48.49 9.66
CA PHE A 114 -23.45 49.04 9.35
C PHE A 114 -23.40 50.56 9.50
N GLU A 115 -23.70 51.28 8.43
CA GLU A 115 -23.82 52.73 8.42
C GLU A 115 -25.30 53.11 8.38
N LEU A 116 -25.71 53.97 9.32
CA LEU A 116 -27.04 54.58 9.33
C LEU A 116 -26.94 55.92 8.58
N ASN A 117 -27.57 55.99 7.41
CA ASN A 117 -27.91 57.25 6.76
C ASN A 117 -29.12 57.89 7.46
#